data_AF-A0A2L2YTN0-F1
#
_entry.id   AF-A0A2L2YTN0-F1
#
_cell.length_a   1.000
_cell.length_b   1.000
_cell.length_c   1.000
_cell.angle_alpha   90.00
_cell.angle_beta   90.00
_cell.angle_gamma   90.00
#
_symmetry.space_group_name_H-M   'P 1'
#
loop_
_entity.id
_entity.type
_entity.pdbx_description
1 polymer ?
#
loop_
_entity_poly.entity_id
_entity_poly.type
_entity_poly.pdbx_seq_one_letter_code
_entity_poly.pdbx_strand_id
1 'polypeptide(L)'
;IVYLIQNILKSIDVWSEFKEFVAEEIIHAKEATLSKSWNNPEVEQDILSSIKEVFYSDENFDASQYKLKEISDVPDINEIRAEEAKLKLQLDVVSKKLSALILQNQTALAEELNHVTQMQKSLEEACGVCVESRSLLAQSKRDFTTASLGILASYRKREKLKCLLRSLYMIKTLEETDVRLRELLEEEDYSGAIQLCLECQKAASTFKHFSCISELSSKLQDTLVMTEEQLDVALSKVCSNFYAGQYE
;
A
#
# COMPACT_ATOMS: atom_id res chain seq x y z
N ILE A 1 0.37 8.97 16.67
CA ILE A 1 -0.93 9.10 15.96
C ILE A 1 -2.06 9.37 16.96
N VAL A 2 -2.32 8.50 17.94
CA VAL A 2 -3.34 8.72 19.00
C VAL A 2 -3.15 10.05 19.76
N TYR A 3 -1.92 10.37 20.15
CA TYR A 3 -1.60 11.64 20.83
C TYR A 3 -1.87 12.90 20.00
N LEU A 4 -1.75 12.80 18.67
CA LEU A 4 -1.98 13.91 17.74
C LEU A 4 -3.50 14.17 17.60
N ILE A 5 -4.27 13.09 17.48
CA ILE A 5 -5.73 13.13 17.40
C ILE A 5 -6.34 13.67 18.70
N GLN A 6 -5.81 13.26 19.86
CA GLN A 6 -6.24 13.75 21.17
C GLN A 6 -6.02 15.26 21.35
N ASN A 7 -4.92 15.79 20.80
CA ASN A 7 -4.59 17.21 20.92
C ASN A 7 -5.45 18.08 19.97
N ILE A 8 -5.84 17.53 18.82
CA ILE A 8 -6.74 18.19 17.86
C ILE A 8 -8.17 18.25 18.39
N LEU A 9 -8.65 17.15 19.02
CA LEU A 9 -9.97 17.13 19.68
C LEU A 9 -10.05 18.10 20.86
N LYS A 10 -8.99 18.20 21.68
CA LYS A 10 -8.93 19.20 22.76
C LYS A 10 -8.92 20.63 22.24
N SER A 11 -8.27 20.88 21.10
CA SER A 11 -8.35 22.18 20.44
C SER A 11 -9.81 22.47 20.06
N ILE A 12 -10.51 21.54 19.40
CA ILE A 12 -11.90 21.71 18.98
C ILE A 12 -12.86 22.03 20.15
N ASP A 13 -12.72 21.39 21.30
CA ASP A 13 -13.53 21.70 22.51
C ASP A 13 -13.26 23.12 23.01
N VAL A 14 -11.98 23.53 23.09
CA VAL A 14 -11.60 24.88 23.52
C VAL A 14 -12.14 25.96 22.57
N TRP A 15 -12.20 25.67 21.27
CA TRP A 15 -12.77 26.57 20.27
C TRP A 15 -14.31 26.63 20.32
N SER A 16 -14.98 25.56 20.75
CA SER A 16 -16.43 25.55 21.00
C SER A 16 -16.79 26.38 22.23
N GLU A 17 -16.07 26.17 23.34
CA GLU A 17 -16.24 26.95 24.58
C GLU A 17 -15.94 28.44 24.36
N PHE A 18 -14.93 28.77 23.54
CA PHE A 18 -14.63 30.16 23.18
C PHE A 18 -15.74 30.81 22.35
N LYS A 19 -16.40 30.05 21.47
CA LYS A 19 -17.52 30.53 20.65
C LYS A 19 -18.77 30.81 21.48
N GLU A 20 -19.00 30.02 22.52
CA GLU A 20 -20.12 30.19 23.47
C GLU A 20 -19.87 31.40 24.39
N PHE A 21 -18.64 31.54 24.90
CA PHE A 21 -18.21 32.68 25.73
C PHE A 21 -18.33 34.03 24.99
N VAL A 22 -17.83 34.09 23.75
CA VAL A 22 -17.89 35.32 22.93
C VAL A 22 -19.34 35.65 22.54
N ALA A 23 -20.19 34.66 22.32
CA ALA A 23 -21.61 34.89 22.02
C ALA A 23 -22.38 35.46 23.22
N GLU A 24 -22.17 34.92 24.43
CA GLU A 24 -22.86 35.38 25.64
C GLU A 24 -22.42 36.79 26.08
N GLU A 25 -21.13 37.12 25.98
CA GLU A 25 -20.58 38.41 26.40
C GLU A 25 -21.03 39.57 25.48
N ILE A 26 -21.16 39.30 24.17
CA ILE A 26 -21.67 40.25 23.17
C ILE A 26 -23.18 40.51 23.34
N ILE A 27 -23.96 39.49 23.73
CA ILE A 27 -25.40 39.63 23.96
C ILE A 27 -25.67 40.46 25.24
N HIS A 28 -24.92 40.23 26.32
CA HIS A 28 -25.06 41.00 27.56
C HIS A 28 -24.62 42.47 27.42
N ALA A 29 -23.61 42.77 26.60
CA ALA A 29 -23.20 44.15 26.30
C ALA A 29 -24.25 44.93 25.47
N LYS A 30 -25.13 44.21 24.75
CA LYS A 30 -26.16 44.77 23.86
C LYS A 30 -27.42 45.23 24.58
N GLU A 31 -27.78 44.64 25.72
CA GLU A 31 -28.98 45.05 26.48
C GLU A 31 -28.74 46.31 27.35
N ALA A 32 -27.50 46.59 27.75
CA ALA A 32 -27.19 47.74 28.60
C ALA A 32 -27.05 49.08 27.84
N THR A 33 -26.75 49.06 26.53
CA THR A 33 -26.42 50.27 25.73
C THR A 33 -27.59 50.79 24.88
N LEU A 34 -28.71 50.07 24.81
CA LEU A 34 -29.89 50.45 24.00
C LEU A 34 -30.78 51.53 24.65
N SER A 35 -30.22 52.42 25.47
CA SER A 35 -30.96 53.59 25.97
C SER A 35 -30.09 54.84 25.90
N LYS A 36 -30.04 55.46 24.70
CA LYS A 36 -30.38 56.87 24.42
C LYS A 36 -29.78 57.31 23.07
N SER A 37 -30.67 57.54 22.11
CA SER A 37 -30.44 58.10 20.77
C SER A 37 -29.42 59.24 20.69
N TRP A 38 -28.51 59.15 19.70
CA TRP A 38 -28.21 60.21 18.72
C TRP A 38 -27.98 59.55 17.34
N ASN A 39 -28.91 59.75 16.40
CA ASN A 39 -28.84 59.21 15.02
C ASN A 39 -28.22 60.24 14.08
N ASN A 40 -26.89 60.34 14.01
CA ASN A 40 -26.25 61.01 12.87
C ASN A 40 -24.84 60.46 12.58
N PRO A 41 -24.61 59.76 11.46
CA PRO A 41 -23.32 59.12 11.15
C PRO A 41 -22.15 60.10 10.95
N GLU A 42 -22.43 61.35 10.58
CA GLU A 42 -21.41 62.41 10.48
C GLU A 42 -20.88 62.82 11.86
N VAL A 43 -21.77 62.92 12.86
CA VAL A 43 -21.41 63.27 14.24
C VAL A 43 -20.59 62.15 14.88
N GLU A 44 -20.95 60.89 14.60
CA GLU A 44 -20.19 59.72 15.06
C GLU A 44 -18.76 59.71 14.48
N GLN A 45 -18.58 60.11 13.22
CA GLN A 45 -17.27 60.19 12.57
C GLN A 45 -16.42 61.37 13.11
N ASP A 46 -17.05 62.52 13.39
CA ASP A 46 -16.39 63.65 14.03
C ASP A 46 -15.93 63.31 15.46
N ILE A 47 -16.76 62.59 16.24
CA ILE A 47 -16.42 62.09 17.57
C ILE A 47 -15.23 61.14 17.52
N LEU A 48 -15.20 60.22 16.54
CA LEU A 48 -14.07 59.29 16.33
C LEU A 48 -12.79 60.04 15.97
N SER A 49 -12.87 61.05 15.09
CA SER A 49 -11.72 61.88 14.73
C SER A 49 -11.22 62.77 15.88
N SER A 50 -12.08 63.03 16.87
CA SER A 50 -11.73 63.79 18.08
C SER A 50 -10.93 62.98 19.12
N ILE A 51 -10.82 61.66 18.92
CA ILE A 51 -10.03 60.78 19.79
C ILE A 51 -8.55 61.03 19.49
N LYS A 52 -7.77 61.31 20.55
CA LYS A 52 -6.32 61.56 20.39
C LYS A 52 -5.63 60.29 19.89
N GLU A 53 -4.75 60.43 18.90
CA GLU A 53 -4.02 59.30 18.28
C GLU A 53 -3.18 58.47 19.26
N VAL A 54 -2.80 59.08 20.39
CA VAL A 54 -2.07 58.43 21.49
C VAL A 54 -2.83 57.22 22.05
N PHE A 55 -4.17 57.19 21.95
CA PHE A 55 -4.99 56.05 22.38
C PHE A 55 -4.93 54.84 21.44
N TYR A 56 -4.38 54.99 20.22
CA TYR A 56 -4.19 53.89 19.26
C TYR A 56 -2.75 53.32 19.28
N SER A 57 -1.93 53.69 20.27
CA SER A 57 -0.54 53.24 20.39
C SER A 57 -0.40 51.83 21.00
N ASP A 58 0.81 51.27 20.96
CA ASP A 58 1.21 49.90 21.35
C ASP A 58 0.53 49.30 22.60
N GLU A 59 0.49 47.96 22.66
CA GLU A 59 -0.12 47.15 23.74
C GLU A 59 0.35 47.49 25.18
N ASN A 60 1.43 48.27 25.34
CA ASN A 60 1.97 48.72 26.62
C ASN A 60 1.48 50.12 27.05
N PHE A 61 0.59 50.77 26.29
CA PHE A 61 0.10 52.11 26.62
C PHE A 61 -0.92 52.09 27.78
N ASP A 62 -0.56 52.72 28.90
CA ASP A 62 -1.47 52.89 30.04
C ASP A 62 -2.29 54.18 29.90
N ALA A 63 -3.49 54.03 29.33
CA ALA A 63 -4.46 55.11 29.15
C ALA A 63 -4.86 55.78 30.48
N SER A 64 -4.86 55.02 31.59
CA SER A 64 -5.22 55.54 32.91
C SER A 64 -4.14 56.47 33.45
N GLN A 65 -2.86 56.09 33.35
CA GLN A 65 -1.73 56.93 33.74
C GLN A 65 -1.62 58.19 32.88
N TYR A 66 -1.88 58.09 31.57
CA TYR A 66 -1.85 59.24 30.67
C TYR A 66 -2.89 60.28 31.07
N LYS A 67 -4.12 59.83 31.39
CA LYS A 67 -5.20 60.73 31.83
C LYS A 67 -5.00 61.29 33.23
N LEU A 68 -4.45 60.50 34.15
CA LEU A 68 -4.14 60.97 35.51
C LEU A 68 -3.04 62.04 35.53
N LYS A 69 -2.10 62.04 34.58
CA LYS A 69 -1.07 63.09 34.42
C LYS A 69 -1.61 64.40 33.81
N GLU A 70 -2.78 64.35 33.17
CA GLU A 70 -3.42 65.51 32.51
C GLU A 70 -4.27 66.33 33.49
N ILE A 71 -4.63 65.75 34.65
CA ILE A 71 -5.45 66.40 35.69
C ILE A 71 -4.57 67.32 36.57
N SER A 72 -5.00 68.56 36.76
CA SER A 72 -4.33 69.55 37.62
C SER A 72 -4.43 69.19 39.12
N ASP A 73 -3.43 69.59 39.92
CA ASP A 73 -3.33 69.33 41.37
C ASP A 73 -4.52 69.92 42.21
N VAL A 74 -5.30 70.85 41.62
CA VAL A 74 -6.57 71.33 42.19
C VAL A 74 -7.71 70.98 41.21
N PRO A 75 -8.39 69.84 41.37
CA PRO A 75 -9.38 69.38 40.41
C PRO A 75 -10.71 70.14 40.54
N ASP A 76 -11.19 70.73 39.45
CA ASP A 76 -12.60 71.13 39.34
C ASP A 76 -13.45 69.90 39.00
N ILE A 77 -14.41 69.60 39.88
CA ILE A 77 -15.33 68.45 39.76
C ILE A 77 -16.17 68.55 38.47
N ASN A 78 -16.45 69.77 38.00
CA ASN A 78 -17.25 69.97 36.80
C ASN A 78 -16.46 69.63 35.52
N GLU A 79 -15.17 69.93 35.48
CA GLU A 79 -14.28 69.59 34.36
C GLU A 79 -14.09 68.08 34.25
N ILE A 80 -13.86 67.39 35.37
CA ILE A 80 -13.76 65.93 35.42
C ILE A 80 -15.07 65.28 34.92
N ARG A 81 -16.22 65.79 35.35
CA ARG A 81 -17.53 65.28 34.92
C ARG A 81 -17.76 65.49 33.42
N ALA A 82 -17.31 66.62 32.87
CA ALA A 82 -17.39 66.89 31.43
C ALA A 82 -16.48 65.95 30.62
N GLU A 83 -15.26 65.67 31.11
CA GLU A 83 -14.36 64.70 30.49
C GLU A 83 -14.90 63.26 30.56
N GLU A 84 -15.46 62.86 31.71
CA GLU A 84 -16.11 61.55 31.89
C GLU A 84 -17.27 61.38 30.90
N ALA A 85 -18.10 62.42 30.73
CA ALA A 85 -19.18 62.42 29.76
C ALA A 85 -18.67 62.30 28.31
N LYS A 86 -17.57 62.98 27.98
CA LYS A 86 -16.92 62.89 26.65
C LYS A 86 -16.35 61.49 26.38
N LEU A 87 -15.66 60.89 27.37
CA LEU A 87 -15.10 59.55 27.28
C LEU A 87 -16.19 58.47 27.12
N LYS A 88 -17.29 58.58 27.87
CA LYS A 88 -18.44 57.67 27.72
C LYS A 88 -19.05 57.75 26.33
N LEU A 89 -19.16 58.95 25.78
CA LEU A 89 -19.70 59.17 24.44
C LEU A 89 -18.76 58.65 23.33
N GLN A 90 -17.44 58.81 23.50
CA GLN A 90 -16.45 58.20 22.60
C GLN A 90 -16.48 56.66 22.68
N LEU A 91 -16.57 56.10 23.89
CA LEU A 91 -16.65 54.64 24.10
C LEU A 91 -17.88 54.04 23.42
N ASP A 92 -19.04 54.69 23.53
CA ASP A 92 -20.28 54.22 22.93
C ASP A 92 -20.19 54.17 21.40
N VAL A 93 -19.62 55.21 20.78
CA VAL A 93 -19.40 55.27 19.33
C VAL A 93 -18.38 54.22 18.86
N VAL A 94 -17.26 54.05 19.58
CA VAL A 94 -16.25 53.02 19.26
C VAL A 94 -16.84 51.62 19.41
N SER A 95 -17.57 51.35 20.49
CA SER A 95 -18.22 50.08 20.75
C SER A 95 -19.24 49.72 19.66
N LYS A 96 -20.04 50.70 19.23
CA LYS A 96 -21.01 50.53 18.14
C LYS A 96 -20.32 50.23 16.80
N LYS A 97 -19.25 50.95 16.46
CA LYS A 97 -18.50 50.75 15.22
C LYS A 97 -17.71 49.45 15.21
N LEU A 98 -17.13 49.07 16.34
CA LEU A 98 -16.48 47.78 16.55
C LEU A 98 -17.49 46.65 16.39
N SER A 99 -18.66 46.76 17.02
CA SER A 99 -19.74 45.77 16.90
C SER A 99 -20.23 45.63 15.45
N ALA A 100 -20.35 46.74 14.72
CA ALA A 100 -20.73 46.73 13.31
C ALA A 100 -19.66 46.05 12.43
N LEU A 101 -18.37 46.34 12.68
CA LEU A 101 -17.25 45.69 11.99
C LEU A 101 -17.17 44.19 12.28
N ILE A 102 -17.38 43.79 13.54
CA ILE A 102 -17.43 42.38 13.95
C ILE A 102 -18.58 41.68 13.23
N LEU A 103 -19.77 42.28 13.22
CA LEU A 103 -20.94 41.71 12.54
C LEU A 103 -20.73 41.61 11.03
N GLN A 104 -20.06 42.59 10.44
CA GLN A 104 -19.73 42.60 9.01
C GLN A 104 -18.68 41.54 8.64
N ASN A 105 -17.70 41.30 9.52
CA ASN A 105 -16.62 40.33 9.25
C ASN A 105 -16.95 38.90 9.71
N GLN A 106 -18.05 38.72 10.44
CA GLN A 106 -18.51 37.42 10.93
C GLN A 106 -18.81 36.44 9.78
N THR A 107 -19.34 36.93 8.65
CA THR A 107 -19.61 36.11 7.47
C THR A 107 -18.32 35.61 6.83
N ALA A 108 -17.32 36.47 6.65
CA ALA A 108 -16.01 36.09 6.12
C ALA A 108 -15.29 35.07 7.03
N LEU A 109 -15.35 35.28 8.35
CA LEU A 109 -14.81 34.32 9.32
C LEU A 109 -15.54 32.97 9.25
N ALA A 110 -16.86 32.97 9.09
CA ALA A 110 -17.64 31.74 8.96
C ALA A 110 -17.33 30.99 7.66
N GLU A 111 -17.10 31.71 6.55
CA GLU A 111 -16.67 31.15 5.27
C GLU A 111 -15.30 30.48 5.37
N GLU A 112 -14.31 31.16 5.98
CA GLU A 112 -12.97 30.59 6.19
C GLU A 112 -13.01 29.35 7.11
N LEU A 113 -13.82 29.37 8.18
CA LEU A 113 -14.00 28.19 9.03
C LEU A 113 -14.66 27.02 8.27
N ASN A 114 -15.66 27.29 7.43
CA ASN A 114 -16.25 26.28 6.56
C ASN A 114 -15.22 25.70 5.57
N HIS A 115 -14.33 26.54 5.04
CA HIS A 115 -13.26 26.07 4.15
C HIS A 115 -12.26 25.16 4.89
N VAL A 116 -11.83 25.54 6.10
CA VAL A 116 -10.93 24.72 6.93
C VAL A 116 -11.57 23.37 7.28
N THR A 117 -12.84 23.36 7.68
CA THR A 117 -13.55 22.10 8.01
C THR A 117 -13.71 21.20 6.78
N GLN A 118 -13.97 21.77 5.60
CA GLN A 118 -14.05 21.00 4.36
C GLN A 118 -12.69 20.42 3.95
N MET A 119 -11.61 21.19 4.09
CA MET A 119 -10.25 20.69 3.89
C MET A 119 -9.91 19.56 4.85
N GLN A 120 -10.27 19.68 6.14
CA GLN A 120 -10.05 18.62 7.13
C GLN A 120 -10.79 17.33 6.74
N LYS A 121 -12.05 17.44 6.32
CA LYS A 121 -12.84 16.30 5.85
C LYS A 121 -12.21 15.63 4.63
N SER A 122 -11.80 16.42 3.64
CA SER A 122 -11.12 15.89 2.45
C SER A 122 -9.81 15.18 2.79
N LEU A 123 -9.05 15.71 3.75
CA LEU A 123 -7.82 15.08 4.21
C LEU A 123 -8.09 13.74 4.92
N GLU A 124 -9.12 13.68 5.76
CA GLU A 124 -9.54 12.46 6.44
C GLU A 124 -9.97 11.38 5.44
N GLU A 125 -10.79 11.74 4.46
CA GLU A 125 -11.20 10.85 3.37
C GLU A 125 -10.00 10.33 2.57
N ALA A 126 -9.09 11.22 2.16
CA ALA A 126 -7.88 10.83 1.44
C ALA A 126 -6.99 9.89 2.27
N CYS A 127 -6.87 10.14 3.58
CA CYS A 127 -6.11 9.30 4.48
C CYS A 127 -6.76 7.91 4.64
N GLY A 128 -8.09 7.86 4.75
CA GLY A 128 -8.88 6.62 4.75
C GLY A 128 -8.63 5.78 3.49
N VAL A 129 -8.74 6.40 2.31
CA VAL A 129 -8.45 5.75 1.03
C VAL A 129 -7.00 5.25 0.96
N CYS A 130 -6.04 6.02 1.47
CA CYS A 130 -4.64 5.60 1.51
C CYS A 130 -4.42 4.37 2.40
N VAL A 131 -5.07 4.31 3.57
CA VAL A 131 -4.97 3.17 4.49
C VAL A 131 -5.61 1.92 3.88
N GLU A 132 -6.81 2.06 3.31
CA GLU A 132 -7.51 0.96 2.66
C GLU A 132 -6.72 0.43 1.45
N SER A 133 -6.24 1.34 0.60
CA SER A 133 -5.42 0.99 -0.57
C SER A 133 -4.14 0.25 -0.17
N ARG A 134 -3.45 0.70 0.90
CA ARG A 134 -2.26 0.01 1.42
C ARG A 134 -2.59 -1.38 1.95
N SER A 135 -3.71 -1.53 2.66
CA SER A 135 -4.18 -2.83 3.15
C SER A 135 -4.48 -3.78 1.99
N LEU A 136 -5.21 -3.32 0.97
CA LEU A 136 -5.55 -4.10 -0.22
C LEU A 136 -4.30 -4.51 -1.01
N LEU A 137 -3.34 -3.60 -1.19
CA LEU A 137 -2.06 -3.91 -1.84
C LEU A 137 -1.28 -4.99 -1.06
N ALA A 138 -1.26 -4.90 0.27
CA ALA A 138 -0.59 -5.87 1.12
C ALA A 138 -1.27 -7.26 1.07
N GLN A 139 -2.59 -7.29 0.94
CA GLN A 139 -3.33 -8.53 0.70
C GLN A 139 -3.02 -9.10 -0.68
N SER A 140 -3.15 -8.29 -1.74
CA SER A 140 -2.86 -8.70 -3.13
C SER A 140 -1.43 -9.24 -3.28
N LYS A 141 -0.43 -8.62 -2.63
CA LYS A 141 0.94 -9.13 -2.60
C LYS A 141 1.03 -10.54 -2.00
N ARG A 142 0.33 -10.80 -0.89
CA ARG A 142 0.30 -12.12 -0.24
C ARG A 142 -0.39 -13.15 -1.12
N ASP A 143 -1.52 -12.79 -1.71
CA ASP A 143 -2.29 -13.67 -2.59
C ASP A 143 -1.48 -14.02 -3.85
N PHE A 144 -0.86 -13.01 -4.47
CA PHE A 144 0.03 -13.21 -5.62
C PHE A 144 1.21 -14.11 -5.29
N THR A 145 1.86 -13.90 -4.13
CA THR A 145 2.98 -14.74 -3.69
C THR A 145 2.53 -16.18 -3.47
N THR A 146 1.39 -16.37 -2.81
CA THR A 146 0.82 -17.69 -2.52
C THR A 146 0.44 -18.44 -3.80
N ALA A 147 -0.26 -17.77 -4.72
CA ALA A 147 -0.61 -18.33 -6.03
C ALA A 147 0.65 -18.66 -6.85
N SER A 148 1.62 -17.75 -6.90
CA SER A 148 2.88 -17.96 -7.63
C SER A 148 3.68 -19.14 -7.09
N LEU A 149 3.75 -19.29 -5.77
CA LEU A 149 4.38 -20.46 -5.14
C LEU A 149 3.59 -21.75 -5.41
N GLY A 150 2.26 -21.68 -5.45
CA GLY A 150 1.41 -22.80 -5.86
C GLY A 150 1.67 -23.25 -7.30
N ILE A 151 1.80 -22.30 -8.23
CA ILE A 151 2.17 -22.56 -9.63
C ILE A 151 3.57 -23.19 -9.69
N LEU A 152 4.54 -22.65 -8.96
CA LEU A 152 5.90 -23.18 -8.94
C LEU A 152 5.96 -24.61 -8.37
N ALA A 153 5.22 -24.89 -7.30
CA ALA A 153 5.11 -26.23 -6.73
C ALA A 153 4.50 -27.21 -7.73
N SER A 154 3.43 -26.79 -8.42
CA SER A 154 2.77 -27.58 -9.46
C SER A 154 3.70 -27.83 -10.66
N TYR A 155 4.47 -26.81 -11.05
CA TYR A 155 5.49 -26.93 -12.09
C TYR A 155 6.58 -27.95 -11.71
N ARG A 156 7.13 -27.86 -10.49
CA ARG A 156 8.12 -28.83 -9.99
C ARG A 156 7.56 -30.25 -9.92
N LYS A 157 6.29 -30.40 -9.49
CA LYS A 157 5.60 -31.70 -9.49
C LYS A 157 5.49 -32.25 -10.91
N ARG A 158 5.08 -31.42 -11.87
CA ARG A 158 5.00 -31.78 -13.30
C ARG A 158 6.35 -32.20 -13.85
N GLU A 159 7.43 -31.49 -13.51
CA GLU A 159 8.78 -31.83 -13.99
C GLU A 159 9.24 -33.19 -13.48
N LYS A 160 9.03 -33.48 -12.19
CA LYS A 160 9.30 -34.82 -11.63
C LYS A 160 8.49 -35.91 -12.32
N LEU A 161 7.19 -35.65 -12.56
CA LEU A 161 6.32 -36.59 -13.27
C LEU A 161 6.77 -36.80 -14.73
N LYS A 162 7.25 -35.77 -15.43
CA LYS A 162 7.83 -35.90 -16.76
C LYS A 162 9.11 -36.74 -16.76
N CYS A 163 9.99 -36.53 -15.78
CA CYS A 163 11.17 -37.37 -15.61
C CYS A 163 10.79 -38.84 -15.38
N LEU A 164 9.82 -39.09 -14.49
CA LEU A 164 9.29 -40.44 -14.25
C LEU A 164 8.68 -41.05 -15.51
N LEU A 165 7.88 -40.28 -16.26
CA LEU A 165 7.27 -40.72 -17.51
C LEU A 165 8.32 -41.09 -18.55
N ARG A 166 9.39 -40.29 -18.69
CA ARG A 166 10.51 -40.61 -19.59
C ARG A 166 11.20 -41.91 -19.19
N SER A 167 11.46 -42.10 -17.89
CA SER A 167 12.04 -43.35 -17.40
C SER A 167 11.12 -44.55 -17.65
N LEU A 168 9.80 -44.40 -17.44
CA LEU A 168 8.83 -45.48 -17.67
C LEU A 168 8.71 -45.84 -19.15
N TYR A 169 8.68 -44.83 -20.04
CA TYR A 169 8.66 -45.06 -21.48
C TYR A 169 9.93 -45.78 -21.94
N MET A 170 11.09 -45.41 -21.39
CA MET A 170 12.35 -46.11 -21.67
C MET A 170 12.31 -47.58 -21.23
N ILE A 171 11.77 -47.88 -20.04
CA ILE A 171 11.63 -49.26 -19.57
C ILE A 171 10.71 -50.04 -20.50
N LYS A 172 9.57 -49.46 -20.90
CA LYS A 172 8.65 -50.08 -21.84
C LYS A 172 9.31 -50.36 -23.20
N THR A 173 10.03 -49.39 -23.76
CA THR A 173 10.74 -49.60 -25.03
C THR A 173 11.81 -50.68 -24.89
N LEU A 174 12.46 -50.78 -23.73
CA LEU A 174 13.48 -51.80 -23.47
C LEU A 174 12.88 -53.22 -23.36
N GLU A 175 11.69 -53.34 -22.77
CA GLU A 175 10.91 -54.58 -22.75
C GLU A 175 10.46 -54.99 -24.16
N GLU A 176 9.95 -54.05 -24.96
CA GLU A 176 9.56 -54.30 -26.36
C GLU A 176 10.76 -54.74 -27.22
N THR A 177 11.93 -54.13 -27.02
CA THR A 177 13.16 -54.53 -27.73
C THR A 177 13.66 -55.91 -27.30
N ASP A 178 13.47 -56.32 -26.05
CA ASP A 178 13.84 -57.66 -25.56
C ASP A 178 12.99 -58.75 -26.22
N VAL A 179 11.69 -58.49 -26.43
CA VAL A 179 10.82 -59.39 -27.21
C VAL A 179 11.27 -59.45 -28.66
N ARG A 180 11.52 -58.29 -29.30
CA ARG A 180 11.98 -58.25 -30.70
C ARG A 180 13.33 -58.95 -30.90
N LEU A 181 14.21 -58.88 -29.92
CA LEU A 181 15.49 -59.57 -29.95
C LEU A 181 15.33 -61.10 -29.99
N ARG A 182 14.37 -61.64 -29.23
CA ARG A 182 14.05 -63.08 -29.28
C ARG A 182 13.52 -63.49 -30.65
N GLU A 183 12.66 -62.67 -31.25
CA GLU A 183 12.16 -62.93 -32.61
C GLU A 183 13.31 -62.96 -33.65
N LEU A 184 14.24 -62.00 -33.58
CA LEU A 184 15.41 -61.98 -34.48
C LEU A 184 16.33 -63.19 -34.30
N LEU A 185 16.42 -63.73 -33.07
CA LEU A 185 17.16 -64.96 -32.79
C LEU A 185 16.47 -66.21 -33.35
N GLU A 186 15.14 -66.25 -33.34
CA GLU A 186 14.37 -67.32 -33.99
C GLU A 186 14.46 -67.26 -35.53
N GLU A 187 14.59 -66.05 -36.10
CA GLU A 187 14.78 -65.82 -37.54
C GLU A 187 16.23 -66.07 -38.03
N GLU A 188 17.17 -66.45 -37.15
CA GLU A 188 18.61 -66.60 -37.41
C GLU A 188 19.31 -65.32 -37.92
N ASP A 189 18.69 -64.14 -37.78
CA ASP A 189 19.31 -62.85 -38.10
C ASP A 189 20.15 -62.34 -36.92
N TYR A 190 21.32 -62.97 -36.75
CA TYR A 190 22.27 -62.60 -35.70
C TYR A 190 22.84 -61.19 -35.89
N SER A 191 22.90 -60.68 -37.12
CA SER A 191 23.47 -59.36 -37.41
C SER A 191 22.57 -58.23 -36.89
N GLY A 192 21.25 -58.34 -37.12
CA GLY A 192 20.26 -57.42 -36.59
C GLY A 192 20.11 -57.51 -35.08
N ALA A 193 20.17 -58.74 -34.53
CA ALA A 193 20.07 -58.98 -33.09
C ALA A 193 21.22 -58.31 -32.31
N ILE A 194 22.47 -58.46 -32.78
CA ILE A 194 23.65 -57.86 -32.13
C ILE A 194 23.58 -56.32 -32.17
N GLN A 195 23.18 -55.74 -33.30
CA GLN A 195 23.06 -54.28 -33.42
C GLN A 195 21.98 -53.74 -32.46
N LEU A 196 20.82 -54.37 -32.41
CA LEU A 196 19.72 -53.98 -31.52
C LEU A 196 20.13 -54.11 -30.04
N CYS A 197 20.84 -55.19 -29.68
CA CYS A 197 21.41 -55.40 -28.35
C CYS A 197 22.35 -54.26 -27.92
N LEU A 198 23.28 -53.86 -28.79
CA LEU A 198 24.25 -52.80 -28.49
C LEU A 198 23.58 -51.44 -28.32
N GLU A 199 22.58 -51.12 -29.15
CA GLU A 199 21.79 -49.90 -29.02
C GLU A 199 20.98 -49.89 -27.70
N CYS A 200 20.37 -51.02 -27.34
CA CYS A 200 19.64 -51.19 -26.09
C CYS A 200 20.56 -51.07 -24.87
N GLN A 201 21.76 -51.64 -24.92
CA GLN A 201 22.73 -51.54 -23.84
C GLN A 201 23.21 -50.09 -23.64
N LYS A 202 23.45 -49.36 -24.74
CA LYS A 202 23.80 -47.94 -24.68
C LYS A 202 22.66 -47.10 -24.07
N ALA A 203 21.41 -47.36 -24.46
CA ALA A 203 20.24 -46.69 -23.89
C ALA A 203 20.07 -47.01 -22.40
N ALA A 204 20.18 -48.29 -22.00
CA ALA A 204 20.10 -48.75 -20.63
C ALA A 204 21.20 -48.15 -19.74
N SER A 205 22.41 -47.94 -20.28
CA SER A 205 23.54 -47.37 -19.54
C SER A 205 23.28 -45.95 -19.03
N THR A 206 22.42 -45.19 -19.70
CA THR A 206 22.06 -43.81 -19.33
C THR A 206 21.14 -43.75 -18.11
N PHE A 207 20.52 -44.88 -17.73
CA PHE A 207 19.51 -44.96 -16.66
C PHE A 207 19.86 -45.98 -15.56
N LYS A 208 21.15 -46.32 -15.39
CA LYS A 208 21.67 -47.25 -14.36
C LYS A 208 21.28 -46.91 -12.91
N HIS A 209 20.78 -45.69 -12.66
CA HIS A 209 20.31 -45.27 -11.34
C HIS A 209 19.07 -46.04 -10.85
N PHE A 210 18.35 -46.73 -11.75
CA PHE A 210 17.21 -47.56 -11.38
C PHE A 210 17.64 -49.02 -11.24
N SER A 211 17.39 -49.63 -10.07
CA SER A 211 17.74 -51.04 -9.78
C SER A 211 17.15 -52.02 -10.80
N CYS A 212 15.92 -51.77 -11.26
CA CYS A 212 15.25 -52.58 -12.28
C CYS A 212 15.96 -52.53 -13.64
N ILE A 213 16.51 -51.37 -14.02
CA ILE A 213 17.26 -51.21 -15.27
C ILE A 213 18.63 -51.88 -15.17
N SER A 214 19.25 -51.89 -13.99
CA SER A 214 20.51 -52.62 -13.79
C SER A 214 20.34 -54.13 -13.92
N GLU A 215 19.25 -54.68 -13.37
CA GLU A 215 18.94 -56.12 -13.50
C GLU A 215 18.59 -56.49 -14.95
N LEU A 216 17.79 -55.66 -15.63
CA LEU A 216 17.47 -55.85 -17.05
C LEU A 216 18.70 -55.70 -17.95
N SER A 217 19.59 -54.75 -17.66
CA SER A 217 20.87 -54.59 -18.36
C SER A 217 21.78 -55.81 -18.18
N SER A 218 21.71 -56.49 -17.02
CA SER A 218 22.41 -57.76 -16.82
C SER A 218 21.82 -58.86 -17.70
N LYS A 219 20.49 -58.99 -17.73
CA LYS A 219 19.80 -59.97 -18.58
C LYS A 219 20.05 -59.75 -20.08
N LEU A 220 20.12 -58.51 -20.53
CA LEU A 220 20.51 -58.18 -21.92
C LEU A 220 21.97 -58.59 -22.21
N GLN A 221 22.88 -58.41 -21.25
CA GLN A 221 24.27 -58.87 -21.40
C GLN A 221 24.33 -60.40 -21.46
N ASP A 222 23.57 -61.10 -20.63
CA ASP A 222 23.47 -62.56 -20.67
C ASP A 222 22.90 -63.03 -22.02
N THR A 223 21.88 -62.34 -22.54
CA THR A 223 21.30 -62.64 -23.85
C THR A 223 22.31 -62.42 -24.98
N LEU A 224 23.12 -61.36 -24.93
CA LEU A 224 24.19 -61.13 -25.90
C LEU A 224 25.22 -62.28 -25.90
N VAL A 225 25.64 -62.76 -24.74
CA VAL A 225 26.53 -63.92 -24.63
C VAL A 225 25.87 -65.17 -25.24
N MET A 226 24.58 -65.39 -24.98
CA MET A 226 23.84 -66.48 -25.61
C MET A 226 23.77 -66.34 -27.14
N THR A 227 23.64 -65.13 -27.67
CA THR A 227 23.64 -64.90 -29.14
C THR A 227 24.99 -65.26 -29.77
N GLU A 228 26.10 -64.94 -29.08
CA GLU A 228 27.45 -65.29 -29.53
C GLU A 228 27.65 -66.81 -29.54
N GLU A 229 27.24 -67.51 -28.48
CA GLU A 229 27.31 -68.98 -28.42
C GLU A 229 26.45 -69.65 -29.50
N GLN A 230 25.25 -69.13 -29.77
CA GLN A 230 24.38 -69.66 -30.83
C GLN A 230 24.95 -69.43 -32.23
N LEU A 231 25.57 -68.27 -32.46
CA LEU A 231 26.28 -67.98 -33.70
C LEU A 231 27.44 -68.96 -33.91
N ASP A 232 28.23 -69.25 -32.87
CA ASP A 232 29.31 -70.23 -32.94
C ASP A 232 28.81 -71.64 -33.27
N VAL A 233 27.67 -72.04 -32.69
CA VAL A 233 27.03 -73.32 -33.01
C VAL A 233 26.51 -73.35 -34.45
N ALA A 234 25.92 -72.26 -34.94
CA ALA A 234 25.46 -72.16 -36.32
C ALA A 234 26.64 -72.22 -37.31
N LEU A 235 27.72 -71.49 -37.05
CA LEU A 235 28.95 -71.53 -37.84
C LEU A 235 29.59 -72.92 -37.83
N SER A 236 29.61 -73.61 -36.68
CA SER A 236 30.12 -74.99 -36.57
C SER A 236 29.29 -75.99 -37.40
N LYS A 237 27.96 -75.82 -37.45
CA LYS A 237 27.07 -76.61 -38.32
C LYS A 237 27.33 -76.35 -39.80
N VAL A 238 27.55 -75.10 -40.20
CA VAL A 238 27.91 -74.74 -41.59
C VAL A 238 29.26 -75.36 -41.97
N CYS A 239 30.26 -75.28 -41.10
CA CYS A 239 31.56 -75.91 -41.31
C CYS A 239 31.48 -77.45 -41.40
N SER A 240 30.56 -78.07 -40.65
CA SER A 240 30.36 -79.53 -40.66
C SER A 240 29.57 -80.03 -41.89
N ASN A 241 28.72 -79.18 -42.47
CA ASN A 241 27.91 -79.48 -43.65
C ASN A 241 28.58 -79.02 -44.97
N PHE A 242 29.87 -78.68 -44.93
CA PHE A 242 30.60 -78.22 -46.11
C PHE A 242 30.85 -79.37 -47.11
N TYR A 243 29.96 -79.54 -48.08
CA TYR A 243 30.17 -80.41 -49.23
C TYR A 243 30.86 -79.64 -50.36
N ALA A 244 32.10 -80.01 -50.68
CA ALA A 244 32.91 -79.39 -51.73
C ALA A 244 32.29 -79.43 -53.15
N GLY A 245 31.27 -80.26 -53.38
CA GLY A 245 30.56 -80.37 -54.67
C GLY A 245 29.37 -79.42 -54.87
N GLN A 246 29.08 -78.53 -53.91
CA GLN A 246 27.95 -77.58 -53.99
C GLN A 246 28.40 -76.15 -54.33
N TYR A 247 29.70 -75.93 -54.53
CA TYR A 247 30.33 -74.65 -54.85
C TYR A 247 31.18 -74.71 -56.14
N GLU A 248 30.90 -75.69 -57.02
CA GLU A 248 31.35 -75.68 -58.42
C GLU A 248 30.23 -75.09 -59.30
#